data_AF-A0A357D1J0-F1
#
_entry.id   AF-A0A357D1J0-F1
#
_cell.length_a   1.000
_cell.length_b   1.000
_cell.length_c   1.000
_cell.angle_alpha   90.00
_cell.angle_beta   90.00
_cell.angle_gamma   90.00
#
_symmetry.space_group_name_H-M   'P 1'
#
loop_
_entity.id
_entity.type
_entity.pdbx_description
1 polymer ?
#
loop_
_entity_poly.entity_id
_entity_poly.type
_entity_poly.pdbx_seq_one_letter_code
_entity_poly.pdbx_strand_id
1 'polypeptide(L)'
;MEKKIADNKNQLKSCFFKAFAFYTPVSLAYVAALALNTSSKAMANDGFALLLLKNLAVLLAFSLLFGFSFLIFGLKKLPNPAKWSLHIFILYVGATFMGYVMTGSKSDPADLVLLIFITAILFAVLYSISALIVYLYKRKRR
;
A
#
# COMPACT_ATOMS: atom_id res chain seq x y z
N MET A 1 -17.41 -10.75 27.97
CA MET A 1 -17.21 -9.48 27.23
C MET A 1 -15.72 -9.13 27.10
N GLU A 2 -14.92 -9.34 28.14
CA GLU A 2 -13.48 -9.07 28.18
C GLU A 2 -12.64 -9.84 27.14
N LYS A 3 -12.98 -11.10 26.85
CA LYS A 3 -12.29 -11.91 25.82
C LYS A 3 -12.36 -11.30 24.41
N LYS A 4 -13.47 -10.59 24.10
CA LYS A 4 -13.69 -9.91 22.81
C LYS A 4 -12.86 -8.62 22.70
N ILE A 5 -12.60 -7.96 23.83
CA ILE A 5 -11.81 -6.72 23.91
C ILE A 5 -10.31 -7.04 23.80
N ALA A 6 -9.86 -8.13 24.43
CA ALA A 6 -8.48 -8.62 24.32
C ALA A 6 -8.13 -9.05 22.88
N ASP A 7 -9.04 -9.76 22.20
CA ASP A 7 -8.88 -10.15 20.78
C ASP A 7 -8.76 -8.92 19.87
N ASN A 8 -9.58 -7.89 20.07
CA ASN A 8 -9.54 -6.65 19.30
C ASN A 8 -8.23 -5.86 19.51
N LYS A 9 -7.72 -5.79 20.75
CA LYS A 9 -6.43 -5.12 21.04
C LYS A 9 -5.25 -5.82 20.34
N ASN A 10 -5.25 -7.15 20.29
CA ASN A 10 -4.21 -7.93 19.62
C ASN A 10 -4.29 -7.78 18.08
N GLN A 11 -5.49 -7.71 17.52
CA GLN A 11 -5.68 -7.46 16.09
C GLN A 11 -5.21 -6.07 15.66
N LEU A 12 -5.53 -5.03 16.45
CA LEU A 12 -5.06 -3.67 16.19
C LEU A 12 -3.53 -3.58 16.22
N LYS A 13 -2.88 -4.16 17.24
CA LYS A 13 -1.41 -4.22 17.32
C LYS A 13 -0.81 -4.93 16.11
N SER A 14 -1.40 -6.05 15.68
CA SER A 14 -0.96 -6.78 14.48
C SER A 14 -1.10 -5.95 13.20
N CYS A 15 -2.19 -5.17 13.07
CA CYS A 15 -2.39 -4.28 11.92
C CYS A 15 -1.36 -3.15 11.89
N PHE A 16 -1.12 -2.50 13.03
CA PHE A 16 -0.08 -1.47 13.16
C PHE A 16 1.29 -2.04 12.80
N PHE A 17 1.65 -3.22 13.32
CA PHE A 17 2.92 -3.86 13.00
C PHE A 17 3.06 -4.13 11.49
N LYS A 18 2.02 -4.66 10.84
CA LYS A 18 2.02 -4.91 9.39
C LYS A 18 2.09 -3.62 8.58
N ALA A 19 1.40 -2.57 9.01
CA ALA A 19 1.47 -1.25 8.39
C ALA A 19 2.88 -0.67 8.47
N PHE A 20 3.50 -0.70 9.65
CA PHE A 20 4.89 -0.26 9.83
C PHE A 20 5.89 -1.11 9.05
N ALA A 21 5.73 -2.44 9.05
CA ALA A 21 6.59 -3.34 8.31
C ALA A 21 6.53 -3.10 6.79
N PHE A 22 5.40 -2.63 6.27
CA PHE A 22 5.28 -2.21 4.87
C PHE A 22 5.80 -0.79 4.64
N TYR A 23 5.47 0.15 5.52
CA TYR A 23 5.87 1.55 5.41
C TYR A 23 7.38 1.72 5.37
N THR A 24 8.13 1.05 6.26
CA THR A 24 9.58 1.22 6.40
C THR A 24 10.36 0.94 5.10
N PRO A 25 10.26 -0.25 4.47
CA PRO A 25 10.99 -0.51 3.23
C PRO A 25 10.48 0.34 2.05
N VAL A 26 9.19 0.64 1.99
CA VAL A 26 8.60 1.42 0.88
C VAL A 26 9.00 2.89 0.96
N SER A 27 9.00 3.48 2.15
CA SER A 27 9.47 4.86 2.37
C SER A 27 10.97 4.99 2.12
N LEU A 28 11.78 4.01 2.52
CA LEU A 28 13.21 3.97 2.20
C LEU A 28 13.45 3.87 0.68
N ALA A 29 12.75 2.97 -0.01
CA ALA A 29 12.86 2.83 -1.46
C ALA A 29 12.45 4.13 -2.18
N TYR A 30 11.39 4.80 -1.69
CA TYR A 30 10.95 6.08 -2.23
C TYR A 30 12.00 7.18 -2.03
N VAL A 31 12.57 7.32 -0.82
CA VAL A 31 13.62 8.31 -0.54
C VAL A 31 14.87 8.03 -1.38
N ALA A 32 15.26 6.77 -1.55
CA ALA A 32 16.38 6.38 -2.40
C ALA A 32 16.14 6.71 -3.88
N ALA A 33 14.95 6.39 -4.41
CA ALA A 33 14.58 6.72 -5.79
C ALA A 33 14.54 8.23 -6.02
N LEU A 34 14.08 8.99 -5.03
CA LEU A 34 14.08 10.44 -5.08
C LEU A 34 15.51 11.01 -5.08
N ALA A 35 16.37 10.51 -4.19
CA ALA A 35 17.78 10.91 -4.12
C ALA A 35 18.52 10.67 -5.45
N LEU A 36 18.24 9.56 -6.13
CA LEU A 36 18.77 9.26 -7.47
C LEU A 36 18.28 10.26 -8.53
N ASN A 37 17.05 10.76 -8.41
CA ASN A 37 16.44 11.68 -9.38
C ASN A 37 16.75 13.16 -9.11
N THR A 38 17.12 13.54 -7.89
CA THR A 38 17.41 14.94 -7.53
C THR A 38 18.87 15.34 -7.67
N SER A 39 19.77 14.41 -7.97
CA SER A 39 21.22 14.67 -8.14
C SER A 39 21.55 15.72 -9.22
N SER A 40 20.62 16.06 -10.12
CA SER A 40 20.85 17.00 -11.24
C SER A 40 20.03 18.29 -11.19
N LYS A 41 19.14 18.49 -10.19
CA LYS A 41 18.23 19.64 -10.13
C LYS A 41 18.40 20.43 -8.84
N ALA A 42 18.80 21.70 -8.96
CA ALA A 42 18.82 22.65 -7.84
C ALA A 42 17.38 22.99 -7.42
N MET A 43 16.82 22.22 -6.48
CA MET A 43 15.57 22.60 -5.81
C MET A 43 15.88 23.43 -4.57
N ALA A 44 15.08 24.48 -4.34
CA ALA A 44 15.09 25.20 -3.07
C ALA A 44 14.71 24.26 -1.92
N ASN A 45 15.46 24.34 -0.82
CA ASN A 45 15.41 23.38 0.29
C ASN A 45 13.99 23.20 0.88
N ASP A 46 13.22 24.28 0.95
CA ASP A 46 11.88 24.29 1.53
C ASP A 46 10.83 23.60 0.64
N GLY A 47 10.92 23.81 -0.69
CA GLY A 47 10.02 23.15 -1.65
C GLY A 47 10.27 21.64 -1.73
N PHE A 48 11.53 21.23 -1.58
CA PHE A 48 11.91 19.82 -1.49
C PHE A 48 11.39 19.16 -0.20
N ALA A 49 11.56 19.81 0.95
CA ALA A 49 11.07 19.30 2.24
C ALA A 49 9.53 19.13 2.26
N LEU A 50 8.80 20.11 1.71
CA LEU A 50 7.34 20.04 1.64
C LEU A 50 6.84 18.91 0.71
N LEU A 51 7.50 18.73 -0.44
CA LEU A 51 7.20 17.63 -1.37
C LEU A 51 7.48 16.26 -0.73
N LEU A 52 8.61 16.13 -0.02
CA LEU A 52 8.98 14.92 0.69
C LEU A 52 7.94 14.57 1.76
N LEU A 53 7.55 15.57 2.56
CA LEU A 53 6.58 15.40 3.64
C LEU A 53 5.20 14.98 3.09
N LYS A 54 4.72 15.64 2.02
CA LYS A 54 3.45 15.29 1.36
C LYS A 54 3.47 13.82 0.91
N ASN A 55 4.54 13.40 0.23
CA ASN A 55 4.61 12.07 -0.34
C ASN A 55 4.79 11.00 0.75
N LEU A 56 5.58 11.26 1.81
CA LEU A 56 5.67 10.37 2.97
C LEU A 56 4.33 10.25 3.71
N ALA A 57 3.55 11.32 3.84
CA ALA A 57 2.21 11.27 4.44
C ALA A 57 1.24 10.39 3.64
N VAL A 58 1.28 10.47 2.30
CA VAL A 58 0.51 9.59 1.41
C VAL A 58 0.95 8.12 1.57
N LEU A 59 2.26 7.85 1.59
CA LEU A 59 2.80 6.51 1.83
C LEU A 59 2.36 5.94 3.18
N LEU A 60 2.35 6.77 4.22
CA LEU A 60 1.92 6.38 5.57
C LEU A 60 0.43 6.01 5.57
N ALA A 61 -0.41 6.84 4.94
CA ALA A 61 -1.84 6.59 4.83
C ALA A 61 -2.13 5.29 4.06
N PHE A 62 -1.40 5.04 2.96
CA PHE A 62 -1.52 3.78 2.21
C PHE A 62 -1.07 2.57 3.04
N SER A 63 0.02 2.71 3.80
CA SER A 63 0.53 1.64 4.66
C SER A 63 -0.44 1.29 5.79
N LEU A 64 -1.13 2.28 6.36
CA LEU A 64 -2.21 2.05 7.30
C LEU A 64 -3.37 1.30 6.63
N LEU A 65 -3.83 1.77 5.47
CA LEU A 65 -4.88 1.10 4.70
C LEU A 65 -4.50 -0.36 4.37
N PHE A 66 -3.24 -0.62 4.03
CA PHE A 66 -2.70 -1.96 3.87
C PHE A 66 -2.80 -2.79 5.15
N GLY A 67 -2.34 -2.27 6.29
CA GLY A 67 -2.45 -2.97 7.58
C GLY A 67 -3.91 -3.26 7.99
N PHE A 68 -4.80 -2.28 7.85
CA PHE A 68 -6.22 -2.40 8.19
C PHE A 68 -6.99 -3.33 7.25
N SER A 69 -6.59 -3.43 5.99
CA SER A 69 -7.21 -4.37 5.04
C SER A 69 -7.09 -5.84 5.47
N PHE A 70 -6.13 -6.17 6.36
CA PHE A 70 -6.03 -7.52 6.92
C PHE A 70 -7.10 -7.86 7.97
N LEU A 71 -7.81 -6.88 8.52
CA LEU A 71 -8.92 -7.12 9.44
C LEU A 71 -10.07 -7.88 8.77
N ILE A 72 -10.20 -7.77 7.44
CA ILE A 72 -11.19 -8.50 6.63
C ILE A 72 -11.06 -10.01 6.82
N PHE A 73 -9.83 -10.52 7.02
CA PHE A 73 -9.61 -11.95 7.25
C PHE A 73 -10.13 -12.44 8.60
N GLY A 74 -10.27 -11.54 9.58
CA GLY A 74 -10.88 -11.81 10.89
C GLY A 74 -12.41 -11.93 10.87
N LEU A 75 -13.09 -11.55 9.77
CA LEU A 75 -14.54 -11.61 9.67
C LEU A 75 -15.03 -13.07 9.57
N LYS A 76 -15.71 -13.57 10.60
CA LYS A 76 -16.17 -14.98 10.66
C LYS A 76 -17.24 -15.35 9.61
N LYS A 77 -17.92 -14.36 9.01
CA LYS A 77 -19.08 -14.58 8.13
C LYS A 77 -18.77 -14.67 6.64
N LEU A 78 -17.52 -14.48 6.21
CA LEU A 78 -17.16 -14.44 4.79
C LEU A 78 -16.35 -15.68 4.36
N PRO A 79 -16.67 -16.30 3.22
CA PRO A 79 -15.83 -17.34 2.64
C PRO A 79 -14.45 -16.76 2.28
N ASN A 80 -13.40 -17.57 2.43
CA ASN A 80 -12.02 -17.17 2.15
C ASN A 80 -11.81 -16.49 0.78
N PRO A 81 -12.35 -16.98 -0.36
CA PRO A 81 -12.20 -16.28 -1.64
C PRO A 81 -12.79 -14.87 -1.64
N ALA A 82 -13.93 -14.64 -0.97
CA ALA A 82 -14.55 -13.32 -0.87
C ALA A 82 -13.69 -12.35 -0.02
N LYS A 83 -13.05 -12.84 1.04
CA LYS A 83 -12.12 -12.04 1.86
C LYS A 83 -10.91 -11.58 1.06
N TRP A 84 -10.33 -12.48 0.27
CA TRP A 84 -9.21 -12.16 -0.62
C TRP A 84 -9.61 -11.13 -1.69
N SER A 85 -10.77 -11.32 -2.32
CA SER A 85 -11.29 -10.37 -3.31
C SER A 85 -11.52 -8.97 -2.71
N LEU A 86 -12.12 -8.88 -1.51
CA LEU A 86 -12.30 -7.61 -0.81
C LEU A 86 -10.99 -6.93 -0.43
N HIS A 87 -10.02 -7.71 0.08
CA HIS A 87 -8.69 -7.20 0.41
C HIS A 87 -8.00 -6.61 -0.82
N ILE A 88 -8.02 -7.34 -1.94
CA ILE A 88 -7.48 -6.89 -3.23
C ILE A 88 -8.18 -5.61 -3.70
N PHE A 89 -9.51 -5.60 -3.66
CA PHE A 89 -10.30 -4.46 -4.12
C PHE A 89 -9.97 -3.20 -3.31
N ILE A 90 -9.88 -3.30 -1.99
CA ILE A 90 -9.53 -2.17 -1.11
C ILE A 90 -8.10 -1.67 -1.39
N LEU A 91 -7.14 -2.58 -1.57
CA LEU A 91 -5.78 -2.18 -1.91
C LEU A 91 -5.69 -1.51 -3.29
N TYR A 92 -6.43 -2.02 -4.27
CA TYR A 92 -6.49 -1.43 -5.60
C TYR A 92 -7.08 -0.01 -5.56
N VAL A 93 -8.26 0.16 -4.96
CA VAL A 93 -8.89 1.48 -4.80
C VAL A 93 -7.98 2.42 -4.02
N GLY A 94 -7.34 1.94 -2.95
CA GLY A 94 -6.38 2.72 -2.18
C GLY A 94 -5.17 3.15 -3.01
N ALA A 95 -4.60 2.27 -3.83
CA ALA A 95 -3.45 2.58 -4.68
C ALA A 95 -3.82 3.63 -5.73
N THR A 96 -4.97 3.47 -6.39
CA THR A 96 -5.47 4.42 -7.39
C THR A 96 -5.76 5.78 -6.78
N PHE A 97 -6.41 5.84 -5.62
CA PHE A 97 -6.71 7.09 -4.92
C PHE A 97 -5.42 7.81 -4.48
N MET A 98 -4.44 7.08 -3.95
CA MET A 98 -3.17 7.66 -3.55
C MET A 98 -2.37 8.17 -4.77
N GLY A 99 -2.39 7.44 -5.88
CA GLY A 99 -1.83 7.91 -7.15
C GLY A 99 -2.48 9.22 -7.62
N TYR A 100 -3.81 9.34 -7.53
CA TYR A 100 -4.53 10.57 -7.84
C TYR A 100 -4.11 11.74 -6.94
N VAL A 101 -3.99 11.52 -5.63
CA VAL A 101 -3.54 12.56 -4.68
C VAL A 101 -2.10 13.01 -4.96
N MET A 102 -1.23 12.10 -5.41
CA MET A 102 0.16 12.40 -5.76
C MET A 102 0.30 13.16 -7.07
N THR A 103 -0.48 12.81 -8.10
CA THR A 103 -0.47 13.51 -9.41
C THR A 103 -1.04 14.92 -9.35
N GLY A 104 -1.90 15.20 -8.36
CA GLY A 104 -2.49 16.51 -8.16
C GLY A 104 -3.63 16.81 -9.14
N SER A 105 -4.59 17.62 -8.70
CA SER A 105 -5.87 17.91 -9.37
C SER A 105 -5.76 18.69 -10.70
N LYS A 106 -4.56 18.86 -11.25
CA LYS A 106 -4.28 19.58 -12.51
C LYS A 106 -3.70 18.69 -13.62
N SER A 107 -3.68 17.37 -13.41
CA SER A 107 -3.22 16.42 -14.42
C SER A 107 -4.25 16.28 -15.53
N ASP A 108 -3.78 16.21 -16.78
CA ASP A 108 -4.66 16.00 -17.93
C ASP A 108 -5.43 14.67 -17.78
N PRO A 109 -6.68 14.58 -18.27
CA PRO A 109 -7.47 13.36 -18.17
C PRO A 109 -6.74 12.12 -18.74
N ALA A 110 -5.93 12.32 -19.80
CA ALA A 110 -5.12 11.27 -20.40
C ALA A 110 -4.06 10.72 -19.44
N ASP A 111 -3.38 11.58 -18.68
CA ASP A 111 -2.35 11.18 -17.71
C ASP A 111 -2.97 10.45 -16.51
N LEU A 112 -4.17 10.85 -16.09
CA LEU A 112 -4.92 10.17 -15.05
C LEU A 112 -5.34 8.75 -15.46
N VAL A 113 -5.79 8.58 -16.70
CA VAL A 113 -6.13 7.26 -17.25
C VAL A 113 -4.88 6.38 -17.36
N LEU A 114 -3.76 6.94 -17.81
CA LEU A 114 -2.48 6.24 -17.93
C LEU A 114 -1.99 5.80 -16.55
N LEU A 115 -2.11 6.66 -15.54
CA LEU A 115 -1.81 6.34 -14.14
C LEU A 115 -2.65 5.17 -13.63
N ILE A 116 -3.97 5.18 -13.88
CA ILE A 116 -4.86 4.08 -13.48
C ILE A 116 -4.43 2.77 -14.15
N PHE A 117 -4.10 2.81 -15.44
CA PHE A 117 -3.64 1.65 -16.22
C PHE A 117 -2.32 1.09 -15.67
N ILE A 118 -1.32 1.95 -15.45
CA ILE A 118 -0.03 1.53 -14.88
C ILE A 118 -0.24 0.95 -13.47
N THR A 119 -1.07 1.60 -12.65
CA THR A 119 -1.35 1.14 -11.28
C THR A 119 -2.03 -0.23 -11.30
N ALA A 120 -2.97 -0.46 -12.22
CA ALA A 120 -3.63 -1.75 -12.38
C ALA A 120 -2.67 -2.86 -12.83
N ILE A 121 -1.80 -2.58 -13.79
CA ILE A 121 -0.79 -3.53 -14.26
C ILE A 121 0.20 -3.86 -13.14
N LEU A 122 0.72 -2.84 -12.45
CA LEU A 122 1.62 -3.04 -11.31
C LEU A 122 0.96 -3.87 -10.21
N PHE A 123 -0.29 -3.56 -9.89
CA PHE A 123 -1.05 -4.30 -8.90
C PHE A 123 -1.22 -5.77 -9.31
N ALA A 124 -1.59 -6.03 -10.56
CA ALA A 124 -1.74 -7.39 -11.08
C ALA A 124 -0.43 -8.17 -11.05
N VAL A 125 0.69 -7.56 -11.45
CA VAL A 125 2.02 -8.18 -11.44
C VAL A 125 2.46 -8.51 -10.01
N LEU A 126 2.38 -7.55 -9.09
CA LEU A 126 2.76 -7.75 -7.69
C LEU A 126 1.89 -8.81 -7.01
N TYR A 127 0.60 -8.83 -7.32
CA TYR A 127 -0.31 -9.85 -6.81
C TYR A 127 0.01 -11.23 -7.37
N SER A 128 0.27 -11.36 -8.67
CA SER A 128 0.67 -12.64 -9.29
C SER A 128 1.99 -13.15 -8.75
N ILE A 129 2.98 -12.29 -8.52
CA ILE A 129 4.25 -12.65 -7.87
C ILE A 129 3.98 -13.15 -6.44
N SER A 130 3.16 -12.45 -5.68
CA SER A 130 2.80 -12.84 -4.31
C SER A 130 2.11 -14.21 -4.28
N ALA A 131 1.19 -14.46 -5.20
CA ALA A 131 0.50 -15.74 -5.36
C ALA A 131 1.49 -16.87 -5.74
N LEU A 132 2.43 -16.59 -6.64
CA LEU A 132 3.47 -17.53 -7.03
C LEU A 132 4.39 -17.89 -5.86
N ILE A 133 4.83 -16.91 -5.07
CA ILE A 133 5.66 -17.15 -3.87
C ILE A 133 4.92 -18.05 -2.89
N VAL A 134 3.64 -17.77 -2.61
CA VAL A 134 2.81 -18.60 -1.72
C VAL A 134 2.66 -20.02 -2.26
N TYR A 135 2.47 -20.17 -3.57
CA TYR A 135 2.38 -21.47 -4.23
C TYR A 135 3.68 -22.26 -4.09
N LEU A 136 4.83 -21.66 -4.41
CA LEU A 136 6.15 -22.30 -4.29
C LEU A 136 6.46 -22.67 -2.84
N TYR A 137 6.12 -21.81 -1.89
CA TYR A 137 6.32 -22.06 -0.47
C TYR A 137 5.48 -23.25 0.04
N LYS A 138 4.21 -23.33 -0.37
CA LYS A 138 3.34 -24.47 -0.04
C LYS A 138 3.81 -25.76 -0.72
N ARG A 139 4.32 -25.69 -1.94
CA ARG A 139 4.87 -26.84 -2.67
C ARG A 139 6.14 -27.38 -2.01
N LYS A 140 6.99 -26.52 -1.45
CA LYS A 140 8.22 -26.93 -0.76
C LYS A 140 7.98 -27.56 0.63
N ARG A 141 6.82 -27.30 1.25
CA ARG A 141 6.42 -27.90 2.55
C ARG A 141 5.58 -29.18 2.41
N ARG A 142 5.20 -29.57 1.20
CA ARG A 142 4.61 -30.88 0.89
C ARG A 142 5.71 -31.80 0.39
#